data_AF-A0A0Q7BLY0-F1
#
_entry.id   AF-A0A0Q7BLY0-F1
#
_cell.length_a   1.000
_cell.length_b   1.000
_cell.length_c   1.000
_cell.angle_alpha   90.00
_cell.angle_beta   90.00
_cell.angle_gamma   90.00
#
_symmetry.space_group_name_H-M   'P 1'
#
loop_
_entity.id
_entity.type
_entity.pdbx_description
1 polymer ?
#
loop_
_entity_poly.entity_id
_entity_poly.type
_entity_poly.pdbx_seq_one_letter_code
_entity_poly.pdbx_strand_id
1 'polypeptide(L)'
;MRRTILVILAALVAVVALGSAVIATSGDSSTVTRPRLERSLTTTFANVYAEQARIQGRTGVTPASLHAQAMCDKAGAENKDVGPGGDWNCLMSWTDPEVPMPPEGYGKFELNVHSNDCYTAAGPSKLTGFLTMTDARGRTVTNPAFEFDGCFDPHSSNTPTGVVFPSLLNVASTVVTPDAHGRAGLQVTCGSGDQGCAGSVAVSAGDTKLGTIPFRLAEESTATLPLPAAVPAGTSEVTFSVRVDTGAGPPKPVTLPVQGP
;
A
#
# COMPACT_ATOMS: atom_id res chain seq x y z
N MET A 1 -7.21 -7.08 -67.28
CA MET A 1 -7.89 -7.47 -66.02
C MET A 1 -7.00 -8.33 -65.11
N ARG A 2 -6.51 -9.52 -65.53
CA ARG A 2 -5.61 -10.35 -64.69
C ARG A 2 -4.35 -9.64 -64.17
N ARG A 3 -3.65 -8.88 -65.00
CA ARG A 3 -2.46 -8.12 -64.59
C ARG A 3 -2.77 -7.01 -63.58
N THR A 4 -3.89 -6.32 -63.76
CA THR A 4 -4.33 -5.25 -62.85
C THR A 4 -4.71 -5.80 -61.47
N ILE A 5 -5.37 -6.96 -61.43
CA ILE A 5 -5.73 -7.66 -60.18
C ILE A 5 -4.48 -8.13 -59.43
N LEU A 6 -3.46 -8.64 -60.14
CA LEU A 6 -2.21 -9.09 -59.53
C LEU A 6 -1.39 -7.94 -58.94
N VAL A 7 -1.38 -6.77 -59.58
CA VAL A 7 -0.69 -5.57 -59.06
C VAL A 7 -1.39 -5.03 -57.81
N ILE A 8 -2.73 -5.02 -57.79
CA ILE A 8 -3.51 -4.59 -56.62
C ILE A 8 -3.31 -5.56 -55.45
N LEU A 9 -3.32 -6.87 -55.68
CA LEU A 9 -3.04 -7.86 -54.64
C LEU A 9 -1.62 -7.73 -54.08
N ALA A 10 -0.62 -7.51 -54.93
CA ALA A 10 0.77 -7.34 -54.49
C ALA A 10 0.95 -6.07 -53.64
N ALA A 11 0.31 -4.96 -54.03
CA ALA A 11 0.31 -3.73 -53.26
C ALA A 11 -0.41 -3.89 -51.90
N LEU A 12 -1.53 -4.61 -51.85
CA LEU A 12 -2.23 -4.92 -50.60
C LEU A 12 -1.40 -5.80 -49.67
N VAL A 13 -0.72 -6.83 -50.19
CA VAL A 13 0.17 -7.68 -49.37
C VAL A 13 1.37 -6.89 -48.84
N ALA A 14 1.94 -5.97 -49.63
CA ALA A 14 3.02 -5.10 -49.17
C ALA A 14 2.56 -4.13 -48.07
N VAL A 15 1.36 -3.56 -48.18
CA VAL A 15 0.78 -2.68 -47.15
C VAL A 15 0.43 -3.45 -45.87
N VAL A 16 -0.06 -4.70 -45.98
CA VAL A 16 -0.32 -5.57 -44.82
C VAL A 16 0.98 -6.04 -44.17
N ALA A 17 2.03 -6.33 -44.94
CA ALA A 17 3.35 -6.71 -44.43
C ALA A 17 4.10 -5.53 -43.77
N LEU A 18 3.91 -4.30 -44.26
CA LEU A 18 4.46 -3.08 -43.65
C LEU A 18 3.62 -2.59 -42.45
N GLY A 19 2.31 -2.87 -42.43
CA GLY A 19 1.43 -2.55 -41.31
C GLY A 19 1.54 -3.51 -40.12
N SER A 20 2.07 -4.72 -40.31
CA SER A 20 2.28 -5.72 -39.25
C SER A 20 3.65 -5.60 -38.55
N ALA A 21 4.53 -4.71 -39.02
CA ALA A 21 5.80 -4.39 -38.37
C ALA A 21 5.72 -3.21 -37.38
N VAL A 22 4.52 -2.65 -37.14
CA VAL A 22 4.28 -1.63 -36.11
C VAL A 22 3.37 -2.22 -35.03
N ILE A 23 3.80 -3.32 -34.43
CA ILE A 23 3.25 -3.79 -33.16
C ILE A 23 4.45 -4.05 -32.24
N ALA A 24 4.47 -3.29 -31.14
CA ALA A 24 5.37 -3.39 -29.98
C ALA A 24 6.79 -2.77 -30.07
N THR A 25 6.89 -1.46 -30.27
CA THR A 25 7.96 -0.64 -29.64
C THR A 25 7.43 0.62 -28.96
N SER A 26 6.20 0.61 -28.45
CA SER A 26 5.85 1.48 -27.32
C SER A 26 6.54 0.92 -26.08
N GLY A 27 7.87 0.97 -26.06
CA GLY A 27 8.61 0.80 -24.82
C GLY A 27 8.12 1.89 -23.89
N ASP A 28 7.66 1.51 -22.70
CA ASP A 28 7.38 2.44 -21.62
C ASP A 28 8.71 3.16 -21.28
N SER A 29 9.05 4.19 -22.06
CA SER A 29 10.37 4.83 -22.06
C SER A 29 10.49 5.88 -20.96
N SER A 30 9.69 5.76 -19.91
CA SER A 30 9.77 6.69 -18.80
C SER A 30 11.00 6.38 -17.96
N THR A 31 11.72 7.44 -17.62
CA THR A 31 12.74 7.44 -16.59
C THR A 31 12.11 7.24 -15.20
N VAL A 32 10.84 7.60 -15.02
CA VAL A 32 10.09 7.33 -13.79
C VAL A 32 9.71 5.85 -13.74
N THR A 33 10.42 5.09 -12.90
CA THR A 33 10.17 3.66 -12.66
C THR A 33 10.13 3.39 -11.16
N ARG A 34 9.39 2.36 -10.74
CA ARG A 34 9.33 1.95 -9.32
C ARG A 34 10.70 1.80 -8.68
N PRO A 35 11.67 1.04 -9.25
CA PRO A 35 12.93 0.83 -8.54
C PRO A 35 13.76 2.11 -8.37
N ARG A 36 13.68 3.06 -9.32
CA ARG A 36 14.35 4.35 -9.16
C ARG A 36 13.63 5.24 -8.14
N LEU A 37 12.29 5.22 -8.13
CA LEU A 37 11.49 5.96 -7.16
C LEU A 37 11.76 5.47 -5.74
N GLU A 38 11.72 4.16 -5.49
CA GLU A 38 12.02 3.56 -4.18
C GLU A 38 13.39 4.01 -3.66
N ARG A 39 14.44 3.95 -4.50
CA ARG A 39 15.79 4.40 -4.12
C ARG A 39 15.87 5.89 -3.81
N SER A 40 15.23 6.73 -4.63
CA SER A 40 15.24 8.18 -4.43
C SER A 40 14.47 8.55 -3.16
N LEU A 41 13.30 7.94 -2.97
CA LEU A 41 12.42 8.17 -1.83
C LEU A 41 13.09 7.79 -0.51
N THR A 42 13.66 6.60 -0.40
CA THR A 42 14.34 6.17 0.83
C THR A 42 15.51 7.07 1.18
N THR A 43 16.29 7.49 0.18
CA THR A 43 17.45 8.38 0.37
C THR A 43 17.01 9.76 0.82
N THR A 44 16.04 10.35 0.13
CA THR A 44 15.53 11.69 0.45
C THR A 44 14.88 11.70 1.83
N PHE A 45 14.00 10.74 2.10
CA PHE A 45 13.32 10.59 3.39
C PHE A 45 14.32 10.47 4.54
N ALA A 46 15.35 9.61 4.39
CA ALA A 46 16.33 9.41 5.45
C ALA A 46 17.09 10.70 5.80
N ASN A 47 17.36 11.57 4.81
CA ASN A 47 17.98 12.86 5.04
C ASN A 47 17.05 13.86 5.74
N VAL A 48 15.80 14.01 5.26
CA VAL A 48 14.86 14.98 5.85
C VAL A 48 14.38 14.56 7.24
N TYR A 49 14.26 13.25 7.50
CA TYR A 49 13.91 12.72 8.81
C TYR A 49 15.05 12.87 9.82
N ALA A 50 16.30 12.65 9.40
CA ALA A 50 17.45 12.93 10.27
C ALA A 50 17.56 14.44 10.59
N GLU A 51 17.24 15.32 9.64
CA GLU A 51 17.16 16.76 9.89
C GLU A 51 16.03 17.12 10.86
N GLN A 52 14.85 16.50 10.71
CA GLN A 52 13.74 16.64 11.67
C GLN A 52 14.22 16.30 13.09
N ALA A 53 14.83 15.13 13.26
CA ALA A 53 15.35 14.67 14.54
C ALA A 53 16.39 15.65 15.11
N ARG A 54 17.31 16.16 14.27
CA ARG A 54 18.30 17.16 14.68
C ARG A 54 17.65 18.47 15.15
N ILE A 55 16.62 18.97 14.47
CA ILE A 55 15.91 20.20 14.87
C ILE A 55 15.21 20.00 16.22
N GLN A 56 14.65 18.81 16.46
CA GLN A 56 14.04 18.42 17.74
C GLN A 56 15.07 18.17 18.86
N GLY A 57 16.37 18.19 18.55
CA GLY A 57 17.44 17.94 19.51
C GLY A 57 17.67 16.46 19.83
N ARG A 58 17.11 15.56 19.02
CA ARG A 58 17.29 14.11 19.14
C ARG A 58 18.68 13.74 18.63
N THR A 59 19.33 12.78 19.28
CA THR A 59 20.67 12.30 18.93
C THR A 59 20.62 10.84 18.51
N GLY A 60 21.57 10.39 17.68
CA GLY A 60 21.62 8.99 17.21
C GLY A 60 20.75 8.65 16.01
N VAL A 61 19.90 9.59 15.54
CA VAL A 61 19.17 9.45 14.28
C VAL A 61 20.00 10.05 13.14
N THR A 62 20.43 9.20 12.22
CA THR A 62 21.21 9.57 11.02
C THR A 62 20.60 8.90 9.79
N PRO A 63 20.85 9.39 8.57
CA PRO A 63 20.31 8.75 7.38
C PRO A 63 20.67 7.26 7.28
N ALA A 64 21.90 6.91 7.67
CA ALA A 64 22.37 5.52 7.66
C ALA A 64 21.71 4.63 8.73
N SER A 65 21.43 5.18 9.92
CA SER A 65 20.82 4.40 11.02
C SER A 65 19.33 4.13 10.82
N LEU A 66 18.66 4.88 9.93
CA LEU A 66 17.23 4.70 9.66
C LEU A 66 16.96 3.42 8.86
N HIS A 67 17.92 2.91 8.09
CA HIS A 67 17.73 1.74 7.23
C HIS A 67 16.43 1.82 6.39
N ALA A 68 16.15 3.00 5.84
CA ALA A 68 14.88 3.26 5.16
C ALA A 68 14.69 2.34 3.94
N GLN A 69 13.50 1.77 3.84
CA GLN A 69 13.08 0.86 2.78
C GLN A 69 11.74 1.32 2.22
N ALA A 70 11.49 1.08 0.93
CA ALA A 70 10.25 1.42 0.28
C ALA A 70 9.83 0.31 -0.70
N MET A 71 8.53 0.07 -0.77
CA MET A 71 7.86 -0.69 -1.81
C MET A 71 6.79 0.22 -2.40
N CYS A 72 6.89 0.51 -3.70
CA CYS A 72 5.98 1.44 -4.35
C CYS A 72 5.12 0.75 -5.40
N ASP A 73 3.89 1.25 -5.58
CA ASP A 73 3.01 0.93 -6.70
C ASP A 73 2.45 2.22 -7.31
N LYS A 74 2.06 2.14 -8.58
CA LYS A 74 1.34 3.20 -9.28
C LYS A 74 -0.09 2.75 -9.54
N ALA A 75 -1.04 3.26 -8.77
CA ALA A 75 -2.46 2.92 -8.84
C ALA A 75 -2.78 1.42 -8.65
N GLY A 76 -2.07 0.72 -7.75
CA GLY A 76 -2.38 -0.65 -7.36
C GLY A 76 -1.90 -1.74 -8.32
N ALA A 77 -2.15 -3.00 -7.95
CA ALA A 77 -1.50 -4.19 -8.53
C ALA A 77 -1.75 -4.44 -10.03
N GLU A 78 -2.81 -3.86 -10.60
CA GLU A 78 -3.18 -4.08 -12.02
C GLU A 78 -2.45 -3.14 -13.00
N ASN A 79 -1.81 -2.09 -12.48
CA ASN A 79 -1.17 -1.06 -13.29
C ASN A 79 0.34 -1.26 -13.40
N LYS A 80 0.93 -0.72 -14.48
CA LYS A 80 2.38 -0.71 -14.63
C LYS A 80 2.98 0.40 -13.76
N ASP A 81 3.98 0.04 -12.97
CA ASP A 81 4.72 0.98 -12.13
C ASP A 81 5.75 1.80 -12.93
N VAL A 82 5.26 2.56 -13.91
CA VAL A 82 6.06 3.40 -14.81
C VAL A 82 5.33 4.70 -15.13
N GLY A 83 6.07 5.81 -15.18
CA GLY A 83 5.56 7.12 -15.60
C GLY A 83 5.22 8.09 -14.45
N PRO A 84 5.15 9.40 -14.76
CA PRO A 84 4.73 10.42 -13.80
C PRO A 84 3.24 10.28 -13.42
N GLY A 85 2.84 10.91 -12.32
CA GLY A 85 1.45 10.94 -11.85
C GLY A 85 1.31 11.19 -10.34
N GLY A 86 0.11 11.57 -9.92
CA GLY A 86 -0.30 11.76 -8.52
C GLY A 86 -0.83 10.51 -7.84
N ASP A 87 -0.62 9.35 -8.46
CA ASP A 87 -1.20 8.06 -8.12
C ASP A 87 -0.15 7.03 -7.66
N TRP A 88 1.04 7.52 -7.27
CA TRP A 88 2.08 6.70 -6.66
C TRP A 88 1.83 6.56 -5.15
N ASN A 89 1.75 5.31 -4.68
CA ASN A 89 1.71 5.00 -3.26
C ASN A 89 2.97 4.21 -2.91
N CYS A 90 3.64 4.60 -1.84
CA CYS A 90 4.84 3.91 -1.36
C CYS A 90 4.65 3.51 0.10
N LEU A 91 4.72 2.21 0.37
CA LEU A 91 4.85 1.71 1.73
C LEU A 91 6.31 1.88 2.14
N MET A 92 6.55 2.58 3.25
CA MET A 92 7.89 2.89 3.74
C MET A 92 8.11 2.34 5.15
N SER A 93 9.27 1.76 5.38
CA SER A 93 9.73 1.33 6.70
C SER A 93 11.07 1.96 7.03
N TRP A 94 11.32 2.23 8.30
CA TRP A 94 12.57 2.74 8.83
C TRP A 94 12.68 2.42 10.32
N THR A 95 13.90 2.53 10.85
CA THR A 95 14.23 2.25 12.24
C THR A 95 14.43 3.54 13.01
N ASP A 96 13.54 3.79 13.96
CA ASP A 96 13.69 4.84 14.97
C ASP A 96 13.27 4.26 16.34
N PRO A 97 14.17 4.17 17.33
CA PRO A 97 13.85 3.62 18.65
C PRO A 97 12.75 4.38 19.41
N GLU A 98 12.59 5.69 19.16
CA GLU A 98 11.59 6.51 19.83
C GLU A 98 10.26 6.58 19.08
N VAL A 99 10.26 6.21 17.80
CA VAL A 99 9.07 6.18 16.93
C VAL A 99 8.94 4.78 16.30
N PRO A 100 8.46 3.79 17.07
CA PRO A 100 8.36 2.41 16.58
C PRO A 100 7.32 2.29 15.46
N MET A 101 7.64 1.44 14.48
CA MET A 101 6.71 1.08 13.40
C MET A 101 5.43 0.42 13.95
N PRO A 102 4.29 0.60 13.26
CA PRO A 102 3.08 -0.14 13.60
C PRO A 102 3.28 -1.65 13.33
N PRO A 103 2.38 -2.54 13.80
CA PRO A 103 2.53 -3.99 13.66
C PRO A 103 2.77 -4.49 12.24
N GLU A 104 2.20 -3.81 11.24
CA GLU A 104 2.39 -4.09 9.81
C GLU A 104 3.77 -3.72 9.28
N GLY A 105 4.53 -2.90 10.01
CA GLY A 105 5.94 -2.62 9.76
C GLY A 105 6.23 -1.45 8.82
N TYR A 106 5.22 -0.71 8.35
CA TYR A 106 5.39 0.39 7.41
C TYR A 106 4.37 1.53 7.60
N GLY A 107 4.64 2.68 6.99
CA GLY A 107 3.70 3.78 6.77
C GLY A 107 3.47 4.04 5.29
N LYS A 108 2.25 4.46 4.91
CA LYS A 108 1.91 4.79 3.52
C LYS A 108 2.27 6.24 3.20
N PHE A 109 3.09 6.42 2.18
CA PHE A 109 3.43 7.72 1.59
C PHE A 109 2.69 7.88 0.26
N GLU A 110 2.15 9.07 0.03
CA GLU A 110 1.48 9.43 -1.22
C GLU A 110 2.38 10.39 -1.99
N LEU A 111 2.58 10.10 -3.27
CA LEU A 111 3.55 10.79 -4.11
C LEU A 111 2.91 11.36 -5.36
N ASN A 112 3.28 12.61 -5.66
CA ASN A 112 3.06 13.22 -6.95
C ASN A 112 4.38 13.30 -7.71
N VAL A 113 4.57 12.39 -8.66
CA VAL A 113 5.79 12.31 -9.47
C VAL A 113 5.61 13.10 -10.77
N HIS A 114 6.52 14.02 -11.02
CA HIS A 114 6.50 14.93 -12.15
C HIS A 114 7.31 14.38 -13.34
N SER A 115 7.05 14.91 -14.54
CA SER A 115 7.72 14.50 -15.78
C SER A 115 9.20 14.91 -15.88
N ASN A 116 9.69 15.73 -14.93
CA ASN A 116 11.08 16.16 -14.83
C ASN A 116 11.90 15.31 -13.85
N ASP A 117 11.45 14.09 -13.54
CA ASP A 117 12.13 13.17 -12.61
C ASP A 117 12.24 13.71 -11.16
N CYS A 118 11.31 14.59 -10.75
CA CYS A 118 11.15 15.03 -9.37
C CYS A 118 9.77 14.67 -8.82
N TYR A 119 9.60 14.70 -7.51
CA TYR A 119 8.33 14.39 -6.86
C TYR A 119 8.15 15.17 -5.56
N THR A 120 6.89 15.31 -5.15
CA THR A 120 6.50 15.69 -3.79
C THR A 120 5.96 14.45 -3.09
N ALA A 121 6.38 14.22 -1.85
CA ALA A 121 5.96 13.09 -1.02
C ALA A 121 5.38 13.57 0.31
N ALA A 122 4.24 13.00 0.70
CA ALA A 122 3.61 13.24 2.00
C ALA A 122 3.47 11.92 2.77
N GLY A 123 3.89 11.94 4.04
CA GLY A 123 3.85 10.79 4.94
C GLY A 123 2.69 10.84 5.94
N PRO A 124 2.41 9.73 6.64
CA PRO A 124 1.34 9.70 7.63
C PRO A 124 1.78 10.45 8.89
N SER A 125 1.00 11.44 9.31
CA SER A 125 1.35 12.33 10.44
C SER A 125 1.59 11.62 11.77
N LYS A 126 1.03 10.41 11.94
CA LYS A 126 1.30 9.55 13.11
C LYS A 126 2.76 9.11 13.22
N LEU A 127 3.47 9.01 12.09
CA LEU A 127 4.87 8.57 12.03
C LEU A 127 5.84 9.73 11.74
N THR A 128 5.44 10.67 10.88
CA THR A 128 6.30 11.80 10.46
C THR A 128 6.00 13.10 11.19
N GLY A 129 4.89 13.19 11.94
CA GLY A 129 4.44 14.42 12.61
C GLY A 129 3.60 15.33 11.72
N PHE A 130 3.13 16.44 12.29
CA PHE A 130 2.35 17.46 11.56
C PHE A 130 3.26 18.46 10.83
N LEU A 131 2.67 19.36 10.04
CA LEU A 131 3.35 20.43 9.29
C LEU A 131 4.31 21.26 10.16
N THR A 132 3.96 21.46 11.43
CA THR A 132 4.81 22.14 12.39
C THR A 132 5.19 21.22 13.53
N MET A 133 6.35 21.50 14.12
CA MET A 133 6.89 20.79 15.27
C MET A 133 7.56 21.76 16.24
N THR A 134 7.81 21.29 17.46
CA THR A 134 8.59 22.03 18.44
C THR A 134 10.07 21.71 18.28
N ASP A 135 10.90 22.73 18.09
CA ASP A 135 12.36 22.57 18.06
C ASP A 135 12.96 22.40 19.46
N ALA A 136 14.26 22.07 19.53
CA ALA A 136 14.98 21.90 20.78
C ALA A 136 14.99 23.14 21.71
N ARG A 137 14.60 24.32 21.22
CA ARG A 137 14.50 25.57 21.98
C ARG A 137 13.06 25.93 22.35
N GLY A 138 12.10 25.03 22.09
CA GLY A 138 10.68 25.23 22.39
C GLY A 138 9.93 26.08 21.37
N ARG A 139 10.50 26.35 20.19
CA ARG A 139 9.87 27.19 19.15
C ARG A 139 9.09 26.32 18.17
N THR A 140 7.97 26.84 17.68
CA THR A 140 7.26 26.24 16.56
C THR A 140 8.02 26.50 15.26
N VAL A 141 8.37 25.43 14.56
CA VAL A 141 9.08 25.46 13.27
C VAL A 141 8.43 24.51 12.28
N THR A 142 8.71 24.68 10.98
CA THR A 142 8.26 23.75 9.95
C THR A 142 8.92 22.38 10.14
N ASN A 143 8.13 21.32 10.01
CA ASN A 143 8.61 19.95 10.01
C ASN A 143 9.06 19.54 8.60
N PRO A 144 10.36 19.27 8.37
CA PRO A 144 10.87 18.94 7.05
C PRO A 144 10.42 17.55 6.55
N ALA A 145 9.91 16.68 7.43
CA ALA A 145 9.46 15.33 7.07
C ALA A 145 7.93 15.22 6.87
N PHE A 146 7.17 16.29 7.10
CA PHE A 146 5.71 16.28 6.90
C PHE A 146 5.35 16.09 5.43
N GLU A 147 5.95 16.92 4.58
CA GLU A 147 5.88 16.88 3.13
C GLU A 147 7.22 17.39 2.61
N PHE A 148 7.79 16.69 1.62
CA PHE A 148 9.10 17.03 1.08
C PHE A 148 9.21 16.71 -0.40
N ASP A 149 10.11 17.42 -1.06
CA ASP A 149 10.43 17.20 -2.46
C ASP A 149 11.70 16.36 -2.59
N GLY A 150 11.77 15.56 -3.65
CA GLY A 150 12.95 14.81 -4.03
C GLY A 150 13.07 14.71 -5.56
N CYS A 151 14.26 14.35 -6.03
CA CYS A 151 14.48 14.07 -7.44
C CYS A 151 15.27 12.77 -7.60
N PHE A 152 15.03 12.11 -8.72
CA PHE A 152 15.70 10.86 -9.05
C PHE A 152 17.18 11.17 -9.33
N ASP A 153 18.07 10.30 -8.86
CA ASP A 153 19.45 10.31 -9.35
C ASP A 153 19.44 9.90 -10.84
N PRO A 154 19.97 10.73 -11.76
CA PRO A 154 20.06 10.41 -13.18
C PRO A 154 20.81 9.11 -13.48
N HIS A 155 21.67 8.66 -12.56
CA HIS A 155 22.45 7.44 -12.68
C HIS A 155 21.88 6.27 -11.85
N SER A 156 20.72 6.45 -11.21
CA SER A 156 20.07 5.37 -10.46
C SER A 156 19.68 4.21 -11.39
N SER A 157 19.98 3.00 -10.94
CA SER A 157 19.66 1.77 -11.65
C SER A 157 18.14 1.60 -11.85
N ASN A 158 17.72 0.76 -12.79
CA ASN A 158 16.34 0.26 -12.91
C ASN A 158 16.17 -1.17 -12.34
N THR A 159 17.22 -1.75 -11.73
CA THR A 159 17.14 -3.07 -11.09
C THR A 159 16.16 -3.03 -9.91
N PRO A 160 15.21 -3.99 -9.80
CA PRO A 160 14.32 -4.09 -8.65
C PRO A 160 15.07 -4.04 -7.31
N THR A 161 14.52 -3.34 -6.32
CA THR A 161 15.12 -3.25 -4.98
C THR A 161 14.97 -4.55 -4.19
N GLY A 162 13.94 -5.36 -4.52
CA GLY A 162 13.61 -6.59 -3.80
C GLY A 162 12.94 -6.36 -2.44
N VAL A 163 12.62 -5.10 -2.10
CA VAL A 163 11.87 -4.78 -0.89
C VAL A 163 10.40 -5.13 -1.13
N VAL A 164 9.84 -5.89 -0.19
CA VAL A 164 8.41 -6.20 -0.16
C VAL A 164 7.87 -6.03 1.26
N PHE A 165 6.64 -5.57 1.38
CA PHE A 165 5.92 -5.48 2.65
C PHE A 165 4.65 -6.34 2.59
N PRO A 166 4.23 -6.96 3.71
CA PRO A 166 3.03 -7.78 3.72
C PRO A 166 1.77 -6.92 3.51
N SER A 167 0.76 -7.47 2.83
CA SER A 167 -0.57 -6.83 2.80
C SER A 167 -1.19 -6.79 4.19
N LEU A 168 -1.94 -5.73 4.50
CA LEU A 168 -2.59 -5.54 5.79
C LEU A 168 -4.07 -5.93 5.75
N LEU A 169 -4.45 -6.95 6.51
CA LEU A 169 -5.84 -7.30 6.78
C LEU A 169 -6.43 -6.37 7.85
N ASN A 170 -7.57 -5.74 7.54
CA ASN A 170 -8.36 -4.96 8.49
C ASN A 170 -9.77 -5.53 8.62
N VAL A 171 -10.34 -5.40 9.82
CA VAL A 171 -11.78 -5.59 10.04
C VAL A 171 -12.46 -4.27 9.72
N ALA A 172 -13.26 -4.25 8.66
CA ALA A 172 -13.95 -3.05 8.19
C ALA A 172 -15.31 -2.85 8.87
N SER A 173 -15.92 -3.94 9.35
CA SER A 173 -17.14 -3.85 10.15
C SER A 173 -16.91 -3.09 11.46
N THR A 174 -17.81 -2.17 11.76
CA THR A 174 -17.88 -1.47 13.07
C THR A 174 -18.98 -2.03 13.96
N VAL A 175 -19.89 -2.84 13.40
CA VAL A 175 -21.04 -3.44 14.06
C VAL A 175 -21.35 -4.79 13.39
N VAL A 176 -21.96 -5.70 14.14
CA VAL A 176 -22.57 -6.93 13.61
C VAL A 176 -24.07 -6.73 13.54
N THR A 177 -24.65 -6.94 12.36
CA THR A 177 -26.11 -6.81 12.14
C THR A 177 -26.68 -8.16 11.69
N PRO A 178 -27.17 -8.99 12.63
CA PRO A 178 -27.81 -10.25 12.30
C PRO A 178 -29.16 -10.04 11.59
N ASP A 179 -29.48 -10.91 10.64
CA ASP A 179 -30.82 -10.98 10.05
C ASP A 179 -31.85 -11.60 11.02
N ALA A 180 -33.10 -11.74 10.58
CA ALA A 180 -34.18 -12.34 11.37
C ALA A 180 -33.91 -13.82 11.78
N HIS A 181 -32.93 -14.48 11.17
CA HIS A 181 -32.48 -15.82 11.49
C HIS A 181 -31.15 -15.83 12.27
N GLY A 182 -30.67 -14.67 12.72
CA GLY A 182 -29.41 -14.50 13.43
C GLY A 182 -28.17 -14.64 12.55
N ARG A 183 -28.30 -14.70 11.22
CA ARG A 183 -27.14 -14.80 10.32
C ARG A 183 -26.52 -13.41 10.15
N ALA A 184 -25.20 -13.34 10.22
CA ALA A 184 -24.47 -12.11 9.99
C ALA A 184 -23.20 -12.38 9.17
N GLY A 185 -22.52 -11.31 8.76
CA GLY A 185 -21.20 -11.39 8.13
C GLY A 185 -20.25 -10.37 8.73
N LEU A 186 -18.96 -10.66 8.66
CA LEU A 186 -17.86 -9.77 9.01
C LEU A 186 -17.25 -9.20 7.73
N GLN A 187 -17.27 -7.89 7.54
CA GLN A 187 -16.52 -7.27 6.46
C GLN A 187 -15.05 -7.14 6.84
N VAL A 188 -14.19 -7.62 5.94
CA VAL A 188 -12.74 -7.52 6.05
C VAL A 188 -12.18 -6.95 4.75
N THR A 189 -11.09 -6.19 4.86
CA THR A 189 -10.35 -5.63 3.73
C THR A 189 -8.91 -6.12 3.79
N CYS A 190 -8.32 -6.41 2.64
CA CYS A 190 -6.88 -6.63 2.51
C CYS A 190 -6.30 -5.45 1.73
N GLY A 191 -5.38 -4.71 2.35
CA GLY A 191 -4.75 -3.54 1.74
C GLY A 191 -3.67 -3.90 0.72
N SER A 192 -3.03 -2.86 0.17
CA SER A 192 -1.83 -2.98 -0.67
C SER A 192 -0.69 -3.65 0.11
N GLY A 193 0.14 -4.41 -0.60
CA GLY A 193 1.23 -5.21 -0.03
C GLY A 193 1.68 -6.27 -1.03
N ASP A 194 2.33 -7.32 -0.56
CA ASP A 194 2.69 -8.49 -1.34
C ASP A 194 1.88 -9.73 -0.89
N GLN A 195 1.45 -10.54 -1.87
CA GLN A 195 0.78 -11.84 -1.72
C GLN A 195 -0.64 -11.82 -1.12
N GLY A 196 -1.20 -10.65 -0.84
CA GLY A 196 -2.54 -10.51 -0.25
C GLY A 196 -2.62 -11.04 1.19
N CYS A 197 -3.83 -11.41 1.60
CA CYS A 197 -4.12 -11.78 2.98
C CYS A 197 -4.76 -13.16 3.05
N ALA A 198 -4.23 -14.06 3.89
CA ALA A 198 -4.83 -15.36 4.12
C ALA A 198 -4.71 -15.79 5.59
N GLY A 199 -5.69 -16.56 6.05
CA GLY A 199 -5.70 -17.08 7.42
C GLY A 199 -7.09 -17.51 7.88
N SER A 200 -7.37 -17.27 9.15
CA SER A 200 -8.65 -17.62 9.77
C SER A 200 -9.11 -16.61 10.82
N VAL A 201 -10.43 -16.54 11.02
CA VAL A 201 -11.06 -15.72 12.07
C VAL A 201 -11.86 -16.62 12.99
N ALA A 202 -11.46 -16.73 14.25
CA ALA A 202 -12.27 -17.38 15.28
C ALA A 202 -13.31 -16.38 15.83
N VAL A 203 -14.55 -16.83 15.97
CA VAL A 203 -15.69 -15.98 16.33
C VAL A 203 -16.34 -16.47 17.62
N SER A 204 -16.60 -15.56 18.56
CA SER A 204 -17.31 -15.84 19.80
C SER A 204 -18.32 -14.74 20.16
N ALA A 205 -19.47 -15.13 20.69
CA ALA A 205 -20.51 -14.25 21.26
C ALA A 205 -20.52 -14.45 22.79
N GLY A 206 -19.86 -13.55 23.53
CA GLY A 206 -19.51 -13.79 24.93
C GLY A 206 -18.68 -15.08 25.06
N ASP A 207 -19.12 -16.00 25.91
CA ASP A 207 -18.48 -17.31 26.11
C ASP A 207 -18.86 -18.35 25.03
N THR A 208 -19.82 -18.03 24.16
CA THR A 208 -20.29 -18.97 23.13
C THR A 208 -19.39 -18.91 21.91
N LYS A 209 -18.69 -20.00 21.60
CA LYS A 209 -17.91 -20.14 20.37
C LYS A 209 -18.84 -20.37 19.19
N LEU A 210 -18.82 -19.48 18.19
CA LEU A 210 -19.62 -19.61 16.98
C LEU A 210 -18.91 -20.44 15.91
N GLY A 211 -17.57 -20.42 15.89
CA GLY A 211 -16.75 -21.24 15.00
C GLY A 211 -15.53 -20.50 14.47
N THR A 212 -14.99 -20.96 13.35
CA THR A 212 -13.82 -20.37 12.69
C THR A 212 -14.07 -20.26 11.19
N ILE A 213 -13.74 -19.11 10.61
CA ILE A 213 -13.94 -18.81 9.19
C ILE A 213 -12.57 -18.70 8.53
N PRO A 214 -12.22 -19.53 7.53
CA PRO A 214 -11.04 -19.29 6.72
C PRO A 214 -11.26 -18.10 5.78
N PHE A 215 -10.19 -17.37 5.46
CA PHE A 215 -10.23 -16.33 4.44
C PHE A 215 -9.00 -16.37 3.56
N ARG A 216 -9.18 -15.91 2.33
CA ARG A 216 -8.13 -15.62 1.36
C ARG A 216 -8.60 -14.45 0.51
N LEU A 217 -7.86 -13.35 0.54
CA LEU A 217 -8.16 -12.11 -0.16
C LEU A 217 -6.96 -11.74 -1.01
N ALA A 218 -7.22 -11.27 -2.23
CA ALA A 218 -6.20 -10.61 -3.03
C ALA A 218 -5.85 -9.24 -2.39
N GLU A 219 -4.73 -8.66 -2.81
CA GLU A 219 -4.40 -7.27 -2.51
C GLU A 219 -5.56 -6.34 -2.90
N GLU A 220 -5.75 -5.27 -2.12
CA GLU A 220 -6.74 -4.21 -2.37
C GLU A 220 -8.19 -4.71 -2.53
N SER A 221 -8.51 -5.85 -1.91
CA SER A 221 -9.83 -6.47 -2.00
C SER A 221 -10.61 -6.40 -0.70
N THR A 222 -11.93 -6.45 -0.82
CA THR A 222 -12.87 -6.50 0.32
C THR A 222 -13.72 -7.75 0.22
N ALA A 223 -13.98 -8.39 1.35
CA ALA A 223 -14.87 -9.55 1.43
C ALA A 223 -15.80 -9.48 2.64
N THR A 224 -16.97 -10.07 2.50
CA THR A 224 -17.87 -10.35 3.62
C THR A 224 -17.72 -11.82 3.98
N LEU A 225 -17.19 -12.10 5.18
CA LEU A 225 -17.03 -13.44 5.72
C LEU A 225 -18.32 -13.84 6.46
N PRO A 226 -19.10 -14.82 5.96
CA PRO A 226 -20.31 -15.26 6.65
C PRO A 226 -19.96 -15.91 7.98
N LEU A 227 -20.70 -15.59 9.04
CA LEU A 227 -20.51 -16.23 10.33
C LEU A 227 -20.85 -17.72 10.24
N PRO A 228 -20.09 -18.59 10.92
CA PRO A 228 -20.24 -20.05 10.83
C PRO A 228 -21.50 -20.56 11.55
N ALA A 229 -22.04 -19.78 12.49
CA ALA A 229 -23.27 -20.05 13.22
C ALA A 229 -24.06 -18.76 13.43
N ALA A 230 -25.35 -18.90 13.69
CA ALA A 230 -26.21 -17.77 14.02
C ALA A 230 -25.77 -17.10 15.34
N VAL A 231 -25.84 -15.78 15.38
CA VAL A 231 -25.60 -14.99 16.59
C VAL A 231 -26.74 -15.25 17.58
N PRO A 232 -26.46 -15.69 18.82
CA PRO A 232 -27.50 -15.96 19.81
C PRO A 232 -28.35 -14.72 20.12
N ALA A 233 -29.65 -14.92 20.33
CA ALA A 233 -30.54 -13.83 20.72
C ALA A 233 -30.08 -13.17 22.04
N GLY A 234 -30.14 -11.84 22.10
CA GLY A 234 -29.69 -11.08 23.27
C GLY A 234 -28.17 -10.89 23.38
N THR A 235 -27.37 -11.36 22.40
CA THR A 235 -25.94 -11.05 22.33
C THR A 235 -25.75 -9.55 22.16
N SER A 236 -24.94 -8.92 23.02
CA SER A 236 -24.60 -7.49 22.91
C SER A 236 -23.33 -7.24 22.09
N GLU A 237 -22.39 -8.19 22.06
CA GLU A 237 -21.10 -8.06 21.38
C GLU A 237 -20.61 -9.39 20.82
N VAL A 238 -19.84 -9.32 19.72
CA VAL A 238 -19.15 -10.46 19.11
C VAL A 238 -17.66 -10.14 19.01
N THR A 239 -16.82 -11.08 19.42
CA THR A 239 -15.36 -10.98 19.36
C THR A 239 -14.81 -11.82 18.21
N PHE A 240 -13.89 -11.23 17.47
CA PHE A 240 -13.20 -11.79 16.32
C PHE A 240 -11.70 -11.88 16.62
N SER A 241 -11.18 -13.09 16.73
CA SER A 241 -9.74 -13.34 16.90
C SER A 241 -9.16 -13.75 15.55
N VAL A 242 -8.39 -12.85 14.94
CA VAL A 242 -7.77 -13.05 13.63
C VAL A 242 -6.43 -13.76 13.80
N ARG A 243 -6.23 -14.81 13.02
CA ARG A 243 -4.92 -15.43 12.78
C ARG A 243 -4.58 -15.28 11.31
N VAL A 244 -3.47 -14.62 11.04
CA VAL A 244 -2.98 -14.39 9.68
C VAL A 244 -1.82 -15.34 9.41
N ASP A 245 -1.91 -16.10 8.32
CA ASP A 245 -0.83 -16.98 7.82
C ASP A 245 -0.08 -16.33 6.64
N THR A 246 -0.71 -15.36 5.95
CA THR A 246 -0.12 -14.55 4.88
C THR A 246 -0.61 -13.11 5.01
N GLY A 247 0.30 -12.14 4.96
CA GLY A 247 0.03 -10.74 5.28
C GLY A 247 0.25 -10.41 6.76
N ALA A 248 -0.20 -9.23 7.17
CA ALA A 248 -0.27 -8.77 8.55
C ALA A 248 -1.74 -8.54 8.93
N GLY A 249 -2.07 -8.54 10.22
CA GLY A 249 -3.42 -8.29 10.70
C GLY A 249 -3.45 -7.80 12.14
N PRO A 250 -4.65 -7.53 12.69
CA PRO A 250 -4.78 -6.98 14.02
C PRO A 250 -4.16 -7.94 15.07
N PRO A 251 -3.23 -7.45 15.92
CA PRO A 251 -2.53 -8.31 16.88
C PRO A 251 -3.40 -8.67 18.08
N LYS A 252 -4.57 -8.04 18.22
CA LYS A 252 -5.53 -8.25 19.31
C LYS A 252 -6.90 -8.59 18.72
N PRO A 253 -7.73 -9.34 19.46
CA PRO A 253 -9.11 -9.56 19.07
C PRO A 253 -9.87 -8.24 18.87
N VAL A 254 -10.76 -8.23 17.89
CA VAL A 254 -11.66 -7.10 17.60
C VAL A 254 -13.04 -7.46 18.18
N THR A 255 -13.57 -6.63 19.07
CA THR A 255 -14.93 -6.80 19.61
C THR A 255 -15.84 -5.75 18.99
N LEU A 256 -16.95 -6.21 18.41
CA LEU A 256 -17.92 -5.35 17.75
C LEU A 256 -19.28 -5.45 18.47
N PRO A 257 -20.00 -4.34 18.65
CA PRO A 257 -21.37 -4.38 19.14
C PRO A 257 -22.29 -5.11 18.16
N VAL A 258 -23.33 -5.75 18.69
CA VAL A 258 -24.43 -6.31 17.91
C VAL A 258 -25.55 -5.29 17.88
N GLN A 259 -25.92 -4.86 16.67
CA GLN A 259 -27.13 -4.10 16.48
C GLN A 259 -28.26 -5.08 16.21
N GLY A 260 -29.23 -5.10 17.11
CA GLY A 260 -30.45 -5.89 16.93
C GLY A 260 -31.17 -5.50 15.63
N PRO A 261 -31.95 -6.43 15.07
CA PRO A 261 -32.85 -6.12 13.95
C PRO A 261 -33.91 -5.07 14.33
#